data_AF-A0A674IVU7-F1
#
_entry.id   AF-A0A674IVU7-F1
#
_cell.length_a   1.000
_cell.length_b   1.000
_cell.length_c   1.000
_cell.angle_alpha   90.00
_cell.angle_beta   90.00
_cell.angle_gamma   90.00
#
_symmetry.space_group_name_H-M   'P 1'
#
loop_
_entity.id
_entity.type
_entity.pdbx_description
1 polymer ?
#
loop_
_entity_poly.entity_id
_entity_poly.type
_entity_poly.pdbx_seq_one_letter_code
_entity_poly.pdbx_strand_id
1 'polypeptide(L)'
;MALFLYDTFPAGFLWGAGSAAYQAEGGWRQGGKGASVWDTFAHRAAPAGARQPQPLPSAPAGGDVASDSYNNLFRDTEGLRRLGVSHYRFSLSWARLLPNGTKWVQLCAFINKRIDVFGYTVWSLMDGFEWHRGYSIRRGLFYVDFQSHDKKFLPKSSALFYQKLIERNGFPKAAHFTEYLPSFHQAS
;
A
#
# COMPACT_ATOMS: atom_id res chain seq x y z
N MET A 1 21.35 24.42 13.08
CA MET A 1 21.30 23.41 14.17
C MET A 1 21.26 22.03 13.53
N ALA A 2 22.29 21.22 13.75
CA ALA A 2 22.29 19.83 13.31
C ALA A 2 21.38 19.03 14.25
N LEU A 3 20.23 18.60 13.73
CA LEU A 3 19.23 17.85 14.48
C LEU A 3 19.54 16.35 14.34
N PHE A 4 20.23 15.85 15.36
CA PHE A 4 20.59 14.46 15.68
C PHE A 4 21.68 13.74 14.86
N LEU A 5 22.79 13.47 15.55
CA LEU A 5 23.72 12.36 15.28
C LEU A 5 24.14 11.62 16.58
N TYR A 6 24.04 12.24 17.76
CA TYR A 6 24.31 11.63 19.08
C TYR A 6 23.35 12.19 20.15
N ASP A 7 22.27 11.48 20.49
CA ASP A 7 21.40 11.70 21.68
C ASP A 7 20.36 10.54 21.80
N THR A 8 19.49 10.60 22.81
CA THR A 8 18.34 9.70 23.01
C THR A 8 17.02 10.32 22.53
N PHE A 9 16.06 9.48 22.14
CA PHE A 9 14.72 9.93 21.74
C PHE A 9 13.83 10.17 22.98
N PRO A 10 12.80 11.04 22.88
CA PRO A 10 11.87 11.29 23.97
C PRO A 10 11.21 10.01 24.51
N ALA A 11 10.82 10.02 25.78
CA ALA A 11 10.06 8.92 26.36
C ALA A 11 8.75 8.68 25.58
N GLY A 12 8.43 7.41 25.32
CA GLY A 12 7.26 7.03 24.51
C GLY A 12 7.46 7.14 23.00
N PHE A 13 8.69 7.42 22.51
CA PHE A 13 8.98 7.39 21.09
C PHE A 13 8.71 6.00 20.49
N LEU A 14 7.97 5.97 19.39
CA LEU A 14 7.52 4.74 18.75
C LEU A 14 8.50 4.32 17.65
N TRP A 15 9.20 3.21 17.88
CA TRP A 15 10.04 2.57 16.88
C TRP A 15 9.23 1.54 16.09
N GLY A 16 9.32 1.61 14.77
CA GLY A 16 8.61 0.72 13.88
C GLY A 16 9.37 0.40 12.61
N ALA A 17 8.97 -0.70 11.97
CA ALA A 17 9.36 -1.04 10.62
C ALA A 17 8.12 -1.04 9.72
N GLY A 18 8.31 -1.08 8.40
CA GLY A 18 7.17 -1.17 7.50
C GLY A 18 7.46 -1.81 6.17
N SER A 19 6.38 -2.23 5.51
CA SER A 19 6.41 -2.88 4.21
C SER A 19 5.22 -2.46 3.34
N ALA A 20 5.25 -2.88 2.08
CA ALA A 20 4.14 -2.72 1.16
C ALA A 20 3.71 -4.08 0.63
N ALA A 21 2.41 -4.30 0.52
CA ALA A 21 1.82 -5.56 0.06
C ALA A 21 2.51 -6.12 -1.19
N TYR A 22 2.60 -5.34 -2.27
CA TYR A 22 3.18 -5.82 -3.54
C TYR A 22 4.68 -6.12 -3.44
N GLN A 23 5.41 -5.42 -2.56
CA GLN A 23 6.86 -5.59 -2.40
C GLN A 23 7.24 -6.72 -1.44
N ALA A 24 6.34 -7.12 -0.53
CA ALA A 24 6.63 -8.08 0.53
C ALA A 24 5.81 -9.38 0.41
N GLU A 25 4.51 -9.32 0.11
CA GLU A 25 3.59 -10.46 0.21
C GLU A 25 3.92 -11.60 -0.75
N GLY A 26 4.08 -11.30 -2.04
CA GLY A 26 4.10 -12.34 -3.08
C GLY A 26 2.74 -13.04 -3.22
N GLY A 27 2.78 -14.33 -3.58
CA GLY A 27 1.59 -15.17 -3.68
C GLY A 27 0.53 -14.62 -4.64
N TRP A 28 0.94 -14.04 -5.78
CA TRP A 28 0.11 -13.12 -6.55
C TRP A 28 -1.22 -13.67 -7.09
N ARG A 29 -1.38 -15.00 -7.16
CA ARG A 29 -2.62 -15.73 -7.51
C ARG A 29 -3.21 -16.56 -6.36
N GLN A 30 -2.57 -16.59 -5.20
CA GLN A 30 -3.02 -17.38 -4.06
C GLN A 30 -4.21 -16.72 -3.35
N GLY A 31 -5.09 -17.52 -2.75
CA GLY A 31 -6.21 -17.03 -1.93
C GLY A 31 -7.27 -16.23 -2.71
N GLY A 32 -7.40 -16.45 -4.02
CA GLY A 32 -8.39 -15.75 -4.86
C GLY A 32 -8.05 -14.29 -5.17
N LYS A 33 -6.79 -13.88 -4.97
CA LYS A 33 -6.30 -12.53 -5.31
C LYS A 33 -6.52 -12.20 -6.80
N GLY A 34 -7.06 -11.01 -7.08
CA GLY A 34 -7.14 -10.44 -8.42
C GLY A 34 -5.82 -9.84 -8.91
N ALA A 35 -5.76 -9.50 -10.20
CA ALA A 35 -4.60 -8.79 -10.74
C ALA A 35 -4.59 -7.33 -10.28
N SER A 36 -3.49 -6.88 -9.69
CA SER A 36 -3.26 -5.46 -9.41
C SER A 36 -2.68 -4.74 -10.63
N VAL A 37 -2.65 -3.41 -10.56
CA VAL A 37 -1.96 -2.57 -11.56
C VAL A 37 -0.48 -2.95 -11.67
N TRP A 38 0.16 -3.31 -10.55
CA TRP A 38 1.56 -3.67 -10.53
C TRP A 38 1.82 -5.07 -11.13
N ASP A 39 0.94 -6.04 -10.90
CA ASP A 39 1.01 -7.35 -11.58
C ASP A 39 0.94 -7.15 -13.11
N THR A 40 -0.05 -6.40 -13.57
CA THR A 40 -0.22 -6.06 -15.00
C THR A 40 1.00 -5.37 -15.57
N PHE A 41 1.63 -4.47 -14.81
CA PHE A 41 2.80 -3.75 -15.26
C PHE A 41 4.03 -4.66 -15.32
N ALA A 42 4.28 -5.46 -14.29
CA ALA A 42 5.44 -6.34 -14.21
C ALA A 42 5.41 -7.48 -15.22
N HIS A 43 4.22 -7.97 -15.59
CA HIS A 43 4.05 -9.02 -16.59
C HIS A 43 3.96 -8.51 -18.02
N ARG A 44 3.88 -7.19 -18.24
CA ARG A 44 3.96 -6.64 -19.60
C ARG A 44 5.39 -6.78 -20.12
N ALA A 45 5.52 -7.31 -21.33
CA ALA A 45 6.80 -7.33 -22.03
C ALA A 45 7.34 -5.90 -22.14
N ALA A 46 8.62 -5.73 -21.81
CA ALA A 46 9.28 -4.44 -22.00
C ALA A 46 9.25 -4.07 -23.50
N PRO A 47 9.05 -2.78 -23.84
CA PRO A 47 9.21 -2.33 -25.22
C PRO A 47 10.62 -2.70 -25.72
N ALA A 48 10.71 -3.07 -27.00
CA ALA A 48 11.98 -3.41 -27.62
C ALA A 48 13.01 -2.28 -27.40
N GLY A 49 14.15 -2.61 -26.77
CA GLY A 49 15.23 -1.65 -26.49
C GLY A 49 15.23 -1.02 -25.08
N ALA A 50 14.24 -1.29 -24.23
CA ALA A 50 14.27 -0.81 -22.84
C ALA A 50 15.27 -1.62 -21.99
N ARG A 51 16.23 -0.93 -21.36
CA ARG A 51 17.21 -1.53 -20.44
C ARG A 51 16.51 -1.89 -19.12
N GLN A 52 15.99 -3.10 -19.02
CA GLN A 52 15.53 -3.65 -17.74
C GLN A 52 16.74 -3.82 -16.81
N PRO A 53 16.63 -3.52 -15.51
CA PRO A 53 17.60 -4.00 -14.53
C PRO A 53 17.73 -5.52 -14.74
N GLN A 54 18.95 -6.00 -14.94
CA GLN A 54 19.20 -7.44 -14.99
C GLN A 54 18.63 -8.02 -13.68
N PRO A 55 17.65 -8.95 -13.73
CA PRO A 55 17.21 -9.62 -12.52
C PRO A 55 18.43 -10.23 -11.83
N LEU A 56 18.39 -10.39 -10.50
CA LEU A 56 19.33 -11.31 -9.87
C LEU A 56 19.29 -12.64 -10.64
N PRO A 57 20.42 -13.31 -10.87
CA PRO A 57 20.43 -14.60 -11.55
C PRO A 57 19.40 -15.51 -10.85
N SER A 58 18.42 -16.03 -11.59
CA SER A 58 17.28 -16.85 -11.12
C SER A 58 16.17 -16.17 -10.29
N ALA A 59 16.19 -14.85 -10.08
CA ALA A 59 15.09 -14.17 -9.41
C ALA A 59 13.86 -14.04 -10.34
N PRO A 60 12.66 -14.43 -9.90
CA PRO A 60 11.43 -14.24 -10.68
C PRO A 60 11.22 -12.74 -10.96
N ALA A 61 10.82 -12.41 -12.18
CA ALA A 61 10.51 -11.03 -12.55
C ALA A 61 9.27 -10.53 -11.78
N GLY A 62 9.32 -9.29 -11.27
CA GLY A 62 8.19 -8.66 -10.61
C GLY A 62 7.93 -9.09 -9.16
N GLY A 63 6.70 -8.87 -8.69
CA GLY A 63 6.27 -9.12 -7.30
C GLY A 63 5.60 -10.48 -7.08
N ASP A 64 5.75 -11.45 -8.00
CA ASP A 64 5.01 -12.72 -7.96
C ASP A 64 5.26 -13.52 -6.67
N VAL A 65 6.53 -13.55 -6.26
CA VAL A 65 7.01 -14.17 -5.02
C VAL A 65 7.42 -13.11 -3.99
N ALA A 66 8.04 -12.01 -4.43
CA ALA A 66 8.51 -10.95 -3.54
C ALA A 66 9.40 -11.50 -2.39
N SER A 67 9.14 -11.12 -1.13
CA SER A 67 9.77 -11.73 0.06
C SER A 67 9.00 -12.93 0.62
N ASP A 68 7.93 -13.33 -0.06
CA ASP A 68 7.01 -14.41 0.31
C ASP A 68 6.38 -14.25 1.71
N SER A 69 6.13 -13.01 2.13
CA SER A 69 5.50 -12.70 3.43
C SER A 69 4.09 -13.26 3.55
N TYR A 70 3.40 -13.53 2.43
CA TYR A 70 2.08 -14.17 2.43
C TYR A 70 2.12 -15.56 3.05
N ASN A 71 3.18 -16.33 2.79
CA ASN A 71 3.37 -17.68 3.32
C ASN A 71 4.24 -17.73 4.59
N ASN A 72 5.00 -16.66 4.86
CA ASN A 72 6.03 -16.64 5.91
C ASN A 72 5.77 -15.60 7.01
N LEU A 73 4.52 -15.37 7.38
CA LEU A 73 4.16 -14.37 8.40
C LEU A 73 4.91 -14.56 9.72
N PHE A 74 5.08 -15.80 10.17
CA PHE A 74 5.79 -16.10 11.42
C PHE A 74 7.25 -15.61 11.40
N ARG A 75 7.96 -15.86 10.30
CA ARG A 75 9.34 -15.40 10.09
C ARG A 75 9.42 -13.87 10.21
N ASP A 76 8.47 -13.17 9.60
CA ASP A 76 8.46 -11.71 9.59
C ASP A 76 8.15 -11.16 10.98
N THR A 77 7.20 -11.76 11.71
CA THR A 77 6.90 -11.37 13.11
C THR A 77 8.08 -11.61 14.05
N GLU A 78 8.83 -12.69 13.86
CA GLU A 78 10.03 -12.97 14.64
C GLU A 78 11.14 -11.96 14.34
N GLY A 79 11.28 -11.52 13.08
CA GLY A 79 12.20 -10.45 12.70
C GLY A 79 11.87 -9.13 13.41
N LEU A 80 10.60 -8.74 13.45
CA LEU A 80 10.13 -7.54 14.16
C LEU A 80 10.40 -7.65 15.67
N ARG A 81 10.12 -8.82 16.26
CA ARG A 81 10.39 -9.08 17.69
C ARG A 81 11.88 -8.96 18.01
N ARG A 82 12.76 -9.53 17.17
CA ARG A 82 14.23 -9.44 17.34
C ARG A 82 14.75 -8.02 17.21
N LEU A 83 14.14 -7.21 16.36
CA LEU A 83 14.49 -5.80 16.21
C LEU A 83 14.06 -4.96 17.43
N GLY A 84 13.12 -5.46 18.24
CA GLY A 84 12.60 -4.73 19.40
C GLY A 84 11.67 -3.57 19.03
N VAL A 85 11.13 -3.56 17.81
CA VAL A 85 10.14 -2.56 17.41
C VAL A 85 8.81 -2.83 18.07
N SER A 86 8.10 -1.76 18.42
CA SER A 86 6.75 -1.86 18.98
C SER A 86 5.67 -1.80 17.91
N HIS A 87 5.99 -1.32 16.70
CA HIS A 87 5.02 -1.03 15.65
C HIS A 87 5.46 -1.65 14.31
N TYR A 88 4.49 -2.17 13.54
CA TYR A 88 4.71 -2.59 12.17
C TYR A 88 3.66 -1.99 11.24
N ARG A 89 4.09 -1.17 10.29
CA ARG A 89 3.21 -0.52 9.31
C ARG A 89 3.30 -1.26 7.98
N PHE A 90 2.22 -1.92 7.59
CA PHE A 90 2.13 -2.58 6.29
C PHE A 90 0.93 -2.07 5.50
N SER A 91 0.97 -2.20 4.17
CA SER A 91 -0.19 -1.91 3.33
C SER A 91 -0.99 -3.17 3.04
N LEU A 92 -2.30 -3.01 2.82
CA LEU A 92 -3.18 -4.09 2.41
C LEU A 92 -3.23 -4.17 0.87
N SER A 93 -3.15 -5.38 0.33
CA SER A 93 -3.36 -5.61 -1.10
C SER A 93 -4.84 -5.45 -1.46
N TRP A 94 -5.21 -4.35 -2.11
CA TRP A 94 -6.58 -4.13 -2.57
C TRP A 94 -7.06 -5.25 -3.49
N ALA A 95 -6.18 -5.79 -4.34
CA ALA A 95 -6.51 -6.90 -5.23
C ALA A 95 -6.77 -8.22 -4.48
N ARG A 96 -6.33 -8.35 -3.22
CA ARG A 96 -6.73 -9.48 -2.34
C ARG A 96 -8.09 -9.24 -1.70
N LEU A 97 -8.36 -8.00 -1.27
CA LEU A 97 -9.61 -7.64 -0.59
C LEU A 97 -10.79 -7.54 -1.54
N LEU A 98 -10.53 -7.05 -2.75
CA LEU A 98 -11.49 -6.77 -3.82
C LEU A 98 -10.93 -7.29 -5.16
N PRO A 99 -10.86 -8.62 -5.35
CA PRO A 99 -10.31 -9.21 -6.58
C PRO A 99 -10.95 -8.71 -7.88
N ASN A 100 -12.26 -8.44 -7.83
CA ASN A 100 -13.05 -7.95 -8.97
C ASN A 100 -13.60 -6.53 -8.72
N GLY A 101 -13.04 -5.79 -7.75
CA GLY A 101 -13.47 -4.43 -7.43
C GLY A 101 -14.86 -4.26 -6.80
N THR A 102 -15.63 -5.33 -6.60
CA THR A 102 -17.09 -5.25 -6.34
C THR A 102 -17.60 -6.02 -5.11
N LYS A 103 -16.85 -6.99 -4.55
CA LYS A 103 -17.28 -7.75 -3.35
C LYS A 103 -16.12 -7.96 -2.38
N TRP A 104 -16.34 -7.57 -1.13
CA TRP A 104 -15.40 -7.75 -0.02
C TRP A 104 -15.27 -9.22 0.34
N VAL A 105 -14.07 -9.79 0.19
CA VAL A 105 -13.74 -11.11 0.75
C VAL A 105 -12.83 -10.90 1.97
N GLN A 106 -13.14 -11.65 3.02
CA GLN A 106 -12.80 -11.43 4.43
C GLN A 106 -11.33 -11.06 4.72
N LEU A 107 -11.13 -9.82 5.20
CA LEU A 107 -9.94 -9.37 5.95
C LEU A 107 -9.76 -10.16 7.28
N CYS A 108 -10.76 -10.94 7.68
CA CYS A 108 -10.87 -11.61 8.98
C CYS A 108 -9.84 -12.73 9.23
N ALA A 109 -9.13 -13.22 8.21
CA ALA A 109 -8.17 -14.32 8.38
C ALA A 109 -6.80 -13.86 8.97
N PHE A 110 -6.36 -12.63 8.70
CA PHE A 110 -5.05 -12.11 9.17
C PHE A 110 -5.10 -11.59 10.62
N ILE A 111 -6.27 -11.11 11.05
CA ILE A 111 -6.53 -10.53 12.38
C ILE A 111 -6.62 -11.62 13.46
N ASN A 112 -6.75 -12.89 13.08
CA ASN A 112 -7.00 -13.95 14.03
C ASN A 112 -5.71 -14.39 14.76
N LYS A 113 -5.51 -13.77 15.93
CA LYS A 113 -4.96 -14.31 17.19
C LYS A 113 -3.48 -14.11 17.57
N ARG A 114 -2.64 -13.36 16.83
CA ARG A 114 -1.24 -13.14 17.28
C ARG A 114 -0.63 -11.74 17.08
N ILE A 115 -1.28 -10.83 16.35
CA ILE A 115 -0.74 -9.49 16.06
C ILE A 115 -1.83 -8.47 16.35
N ASP A 116 -1.55 -7.52 17.25
CA ASP A 116 -2.46 -6.40 17.54
C ASP A 116 -2.41 -5.40 16.40
N VAL A 117 -3.48 -5.38 15.60
CA VAL A 117 -3.69 -4.37 14.56
C VAL A 117 -4.41 -3.18 15.20
N PHE A 118 -3.67 -2.10 15.46
CA PHE A 118 -4.17 -0.91 16.15
C PHE A 118 -4.46 0.29 15.22
N GLY A 119 -4.16 0.18 13.92
CA GLY A 119 -4.37 1.28 12.98
C GLY A 119 -4.24 0.91 11.51
N TYR A 120 -4.90 1.71 10.65
CA TYR A 120 -4.78 1.65 9.19
C TYR A 120 -4.23 2.98 8.69
N THR A 121 -3.24 2.95 7.79
CA THR A 121 -2.68 4.15 7.18
C THR A 121 -2.80 4.08 5.66
N VAL A 122 -3.24 5.17 5.04
CA VAL A 122 -3.14 5.34 3.59
C VAL A 122 -1.66 5.43 3.16
N TRP A 123 -1.37 4.99 1.95
CA TRP A 123 0.00 4.97 1.40
C TRP A 123 0.64 6.37 1.35
N SER A 124 -0.09 7.36 0.86
CA SER A 124 0.37 8.75 0.77
C SER A 124 -0.80 9.70 0.93
N LEU A 125 -0.58 10.76 1.71
CA LEU A 125 -1.53 11.86 1.83
C LEU A 125 -1.72 12.54 0.46
N MET A 126 -0.66 12.72 -0.31
CA MET A 126 -0.67 13.55 -1.51
C MET A 126 0.09 12.91 -2.66
N ASP A 127 -0.16 13.38 -3.88
CA ASP A 127 0.62 12.97 -5.05
C ASP A 127 2.09 13.33 -4.87
N GLY A 128 2.96 12.43 -5.31
CA GLY A 128 4.40 12.54 -5.12
C GLY A 128 5.18 12.05 -6.34
N PHE A 129 6.50 12.04 -6.19
CA PHE A 129 7.42 11.49 -7.16
C PHE A 129 7.46 9.96 -7.05
N GLU A 130 7.36 9.25 -8.18
CA GLU A 130 7.26 7.79 -8.28
C GLU A 130 8.38 7.19 -9.16
N TRP A 131 9.65 7.41 -8.76
CA TRP A 131 10.84 6.85 -9.40
C TRP A 131 10.87 7.03 -10.93
N HIS A 132 10.93 5.93 -11.68
CA HIS A 132 10.97 5.91 -13.15
C HIS A 132 9.74 6.52 -13.82
N ARG A 133 8.66 6.79 -13.08
CA ARG A 133 7.43 7.43 -13.59
C ARG A 133 7.36 8.92 -13.27
N GLY A 134 8.32 9.45 -12.51
CA GLY A 134 8.33 10.85 -12.12
C GLY A 134 7.03 11.27 -11.46
N TYR A 135 6.44 12.36 -11.94
CA TYR A 135 5.18 12.92 -11.41
C TYR A 135 3.93 12.52 -12.21
N SER A 136 4.04 11.53 -13.11
CA SER A 136 2.91 11.10 -13.94
C SER A 136 1.90 10.24 -13.17
N ILE A 137 2.35 9.55 -12.11
CA ILE A 137 1.49 8.71 -11.28
C ILE A 137 0.94 9.53 -10.11
N ARG A 138 -0.38 9.49 -9.92
CA ARG A 138 -1.13 10.33 -8.98
C ARG A 138 -1.91 9.50 -7.96
N ARG A 139 -1.20 8.86 -7.01
CA ARG A 139 -1.76 7.89 -6.04
C ARG A 139 -2.11 8.45 -4.66
N GLY A 140 -1.82 9.72 -4.37
CA GLY A 140 -2.17 10.32 -3.07
C GLY A 140 -3.66 10.61 -2.95
N LEU A 141 -4.13 10.79 -1.71
CA LEU A 141 -5.49 11.25 -1.43
C LEU A 141 -5.75 12.66 -1.96
N PHE A 142 -4.72 13.51 -1.96
CA PHE A 142 -4.77 14.86 -2.47
C PHE A 142 -4.00 14.97 -3.78
N TYR A 143 -4.62 15.63 -4.75
CA TYR A 143 -3.97 16.06 -5.97
C TYR A 143 -3.04 17.25 -5.68
N VAL A 144 -1.86 17.22 -6.28
CA VAL A 144 -0.89 18.33 -6.23
C VAL A 144 -0.61 18.82 -7.64
N ASP A 145 -0.92 20.07 -7.95
CA ASP A 145 -0.49 20.65 -9.22
C ASP A 145 1.01 21.01 -9.14
N PHE A 146 1.87 20.14 -9.67
CA PHE A 146 3.31 20.38 -9.66
C PHE A 146 3.76 21.54 -10.56
N GLN A 147 2.94 21.95 -11.54
CA GLN A 147 3.25 23.06 -12.43
C GLN A 147 2.86 24.41 -11.82
N SER A 148 1.86 24.41 -10.94
CA SER A 148 1.51 25.62 -10.18
C SER A 148 2.65 26.06 -9.24
N HIS A 149 2.82 27.37 -9.12
CA HIS A 149 3.82 27.97 -8.22
C HIS A 149 3.53 27.63 -6.75
N ASP A 150 2.26 27.62 -6.37
CA ASP A 150 1.75 27.39 -5.02
C ASP A 150 1.53 25.90 -4.69
N LYS A 151 1.75 24.98 -5.65
CA LYS A 151 1.51 23.54 -5.48
C LYS A 151 0.07 23.25 -5.05
N LYS A 152 -0.88 23.80 -5.81
CA LYS A 152 -2.32 23.70 -5.55
C LYS A 152 -2.72 22.30 -5.08
N PHE A 153 -3.39 22.25 -3.93
CA PHE A 153 -3.68 21.04 -3.17
C PHE A 153 -5.19 20.78 -3.10
N LEU A 154 -5.67 19.72 -3.75
CA LEU A 154 -7.11 19.45 -3.87
C LEU A 154 -7.48 18.03 -3.41
N PRO A 155 -8.54 17.85 -2.61
CA PRO A 155 -8.98 16.52 -2.21
C PRO A 155 -9.52 15.74 -3.41
N LYS A 156 -9.12 14.48 -3.55
CA LYS A 156 -9.74 13.53 -4.49
C LYS A 156 -10.93 12.83 -3.84
N SER A 157 -11.71 12.12 -4.64
CA SER A 157 -12.81 11.27 -4.14
C SER A 157 -12.34 10.25 -3.09
N SER A 158 -11.11 9.72 -3.22
CA SER A 158 -10.50 8.84 -2.23
C SER A 158 -10.26 9.53 -0.88
N ALA A 159 -9.94 10.83 -0.85
CA ALA A 159 -9.80 11.59 0.39
C ALA A 159 -11.14 11.69 1.14
N LEU A 160 -12.21 11.98 0.40
CA LEU A 160 -13.57 12.08 0.96
C LEU A 160 -14.07 10.73 1.46
N PHE A 161 -13.76 9.65 0.74
CA PHE A 161 -14.04 8.30 1.21
C PHE A 161 -13.26 7.95 2.49
N TYR A 162 -11.96 8.27 2.53
CA TYR A 162 -11.12 8.02 3.69
C TYR A 162 -11.58 8.81 4.91
N GLN A 163 -12.02 10.06 4.72
CA GLN A 163 -12.65 10.87 5.76
C GLN A 163 -13.87 10.17 6.38
N LYS A 164 -14.78 9.65 5.54
CA LYS A 164 -15.96 8.91 6.01
C LYS A 164 -15.59 7.62 6.76
N LEU A 165 -14.54 6.92 6.33
CA LEU A 165 -14.04 5.75 7.06
C LEU A 165 -13.56 6.11 8.46
N ILE A 166 -12.82 7.21 8.59
CA ILE A 166 -12.34 7.72 9.87
C ILE A 166 -13.53 8.11 10.76
N GLU A 167 -14.47 8.90 10.23
CA GLU A 167 -15.67 9.35 10.95
C GLU A 167 -16.51 8.19 11.49
N ARG A 168 -16.57 7.08 10.74
CA ARG A 168 -17.35 5.89 11.11
C ARG A 168 -16.55 4.86 11.88
N ASN A 169 -15.24 5.07 12.07
CA ASN A 169 -14.28 4.11 12.61
C ASN A 169 -14.45 2.71 12.00
N GLY A 170 -14.66 2.64 10.68
CA GLY A 170 -14.98 1.38 10.02
C GLY A 170 -15.54 1.53 8.60
N PHE A 171 -15.62 0.39 7.91
CA PHE A 171 -16.15 0.32 6.55
C PHE A 171 -17.68 0.38 6.53
N PRO A 172 -18.30 1.07 5.55
CA PRO A 172 -19.75 1.08 5.38
C PRO A 172 -20.27 -0.32 5.07
N LYS A 173 -21.45 -0.66 5.60
CA LYS A 173 -22.13 -1.93 5.29
C LYS A 173 -22.44 -2.00 3.79
N ALA A 174 -22.25 -3.18 3.18
CA ALA A 174 -22.29 -3.40 1.73
C ALA A 174 -23.57 -2.89 1.01
N ALA A 175 -24.68 -2.72 1.72
CA ALA A 175 -25.96 -2.27 1.17
C ALA A 175 -26.01 -0.80 0.71
N HIS A 176 -25.04 0.05 1.10
CA HIS A 176 -25.06 1.49 0.79
C HIS A 176 -23.91 1.95 -0.11
N PHE A 177 -23.17 1.03 -0.74
CA PHE A 177 -21.91 1.37 -1.43
C PHE A 177 -22.08 2.35 -2.61
N THR A 178 -23.23 2.31 -3.29
CA THR A 178 -23.61 3.22 -4.38
C THR A 178 -23.83 4.67 -3.93
N GLU A 179 -24.16 4.90 -2.66
CA GLU A 179 -24.33 6.26 -2.10
C GLU A 179 -22.98 6.97 -1.85
N TYR A 180 -21.87 6.22 -1.83
CA TYR A 180 -20.54 6.76 -1.53
C TYR A 180 -19.71 7.07 -2.78
N LEU A 181 -20.16 6.66 -3.97
CA LEU A 181 -19.42 6.77 -5.22
C LEU A 181 -20.31 7.25 -6.38
N PRO A 182 -20.72 8.53 -6.43
CA PRO A 182 -21.55 9.03 -7.53
C PRO A 182 -20.81 9.09 -8.88
N SER A 183 -19.48 8.95 -8.93
CA SER A 183 -18.73 9.14 -10.18
C SER A 183 -17.34 8.48 -10.16
N PHE A 184 -17.29 7.15 -10.26
CA PHE A 184 -16.04 6.43 -10.57
C PHE A 184 -15.71 6.41 -12.08
N HIS A 185 -16.50 7.09 -12.92
CA HIS A 185 -16.40 6.95 -14.37
C HIS A 185 -15.38 7.84 -15.08
N GLN A 186 -14.62 8.70 -14.39
CA GLN A 186 -13.61 9.54 -15.05
C GLN A 186 -12.40 9.78 -14.14
N ALA A 187 -11.40 8.90 -14.24
CA ALA A 187 -9.97 9.21 -14.16
C ALA A 187 -9.19 7.88 -14.09
N SER A 188 -8.99 7.26 -15.25
CA SER A 188 -7.92 6.27 -15.49
C SER A 188 -6.82 6.93 -16.30
#